data_AF-A0A8D8HQS0-F1
#
_entry.id   AF-A0A8D8HQS0-F1
#
_cell.length_a   1.000
_cell.length_b   1.000
_cell.length_c   1.000
_cell.angle_alpha   90.00
_cell.angle_beta   90.00
_cell.angle_gamma   90.00
#
_symmetry.space_group_name_H-M   'P 1'
#
loop_
_entity.id
_entity.type
_entity.pdbx_description
1 polymer ?
#
loop_
_entity_poly.entity_id
_entity_poly.type
_entity_poly.pdbx_seq_one_letter_code
_entity_poly.pdbx_strand_id
1 'polypeptide(L)'
;MFEIQKAEAMINPLKEWRMKFETNSLASHDFVSFFHSSASNFIQIEQKANSDLGSYNFDERNAKHGVIELIEKFICGDNSQSFLERLKSRASEASVCGRVFKIGEPTYSCRECSMDPTCVLCSSCFKKSSHRLHKYKMSTSGGGGCCDCGDSEAWKRDPSCEEHSAIIPEILDSTIVTDKNDKCSEIVFKAILNYCVKNLQIQSDSSLAELGESEDEDVYCTILYNDETHTFEQVCFKI
;
A
#
# COMPACT_ATOMS: atom_id res chain seq x y z
N MET A 1 -24.02 10.73 31.87
CA MET A 1 -22.87 11.64 31.99
C MET A 1 -21.67 10.82 31.55
N PHE A 2 -21.40 10.78 30.25
CA PHE A 2 -20.23 10.06 29.73
C PHE A 2 -19.07 11.06 29.72
N GLU A 3 -18.01 10.73 30.44
CA GLU A 3 -16.78 11.51 30.46
C GLU A 3 -16.26 11.60 29.02
N ILE A 4 -16.06 12.83 28.57
CA ILE A 4 -15.26 13.12 27.38
C ILE A 4 -13.87 12.57 27.73
N GLN A 5 -13.49 11.43 27.12
CA GLN A 5 -12.10 10.98 27.15
C GLN A 5 -11.29 12.14 26.57
N LYS A 6 -10.58 12.85 27.46
CA LYS A 6 -9.53 13.78 27.05
C LYS A 6 -8.58 12.96 26.19
N ALA A 7 -8.33 13.40 24.95
CA ALA A 7 -7.31 12.81 24.11
C ALA A 7 -5.99 12.80 24.89
N GLU A 8 -5.61 11.64 25.40
CA GLU A 8 -4.29 11.45 25.98
C GLU A 8 -3.29 11.69 24.86
N ALA A 9 -2.26 12.49 25.13
CA ALA A 9 -1.25 12.79 24.13
C ALA A 9 -0.62 11.46 23.68
N MET A 10 -0.81 11.12 22.40
CA MET A 10 -0.32 9.88 21.83
C MET A 10 1.17 9.75 22.11
N ILE A 11 1.55 8.68 22.81
CA ILE A 11 2.95 8.43 23.17
C ILE A 11 3.72 8.24 21.87
N ASN A 12 4.83 8.97 21.73
CA ASN A 12 5.72 8.83 20.58
C ASN A 12 6.79 7.76 20.87
N PRO A 13 6.67 6.54 20.30
CA PRO A 13 7.58 5.43 20.60
C PRO A 13 8.91 5.49 19.83
N LEU A 14 9.13 6.50 18.99
CA LEU A 14 10.25 6.53 18.04
C LEU A 14 11.63 6.35 18.71
N LYS A 15 11.83 6.98 19.88
CA LYS A 15 13.09 6.84 20.65
C LYS A 15 13.27 5.41 21.16
N GLU A 16 12.21 4.82 21.67
CA GLU A 16 12.22 3.44 22.19
C GLU A 16 12.50 2.45 21.06
N TRP A 17 11.83 2.59 19.91
CA TRP A 17 12.06 1.72 18.76
C TRP A 17 13.49 1.78 18.25
N ARG A 18 14.08 2.99 18.16
CA ARG A 18 15.48 3.17 17.75
C ARG A 18 16.43 2.49 18.73
N MET A 19 16.21 2.64 20.03
CA MET A 19 17.00 1.98 21.06
C MET A 19 16.89 0.45 20.97
N LYS A 20 15.67 -0.09 20.88
CA LYS A 20 15.41 -1.53 20.73
C LYS A 20 16.03 -2.09 19.45
N PHE A 21 16.05 -1.32 18.36
CA PHE A 21 16.69 -1.71 17.11
C PHE A 21 18.22 -1.83 17.29
N GLU A 22 18.84 -0.85 17.95
CA GLU A 22 20.28 -0.86 18.24
C GLU A 22 20.69 -2.01 19.16
N THR A 23 19.82 -2.43 20.08
CA THR A 23 20.04 -3.57 20.97
C THR A 23 19.58 -4.92 20.40
N ASN A 24 19.16 -4.97 19.13
CA ASN A 24 18.58 -6.17 18.47
C ASN A 24 17.40 -6.80 19.24
N SER A 25 16.65 -6.00 19.99
CA SER A 25 15.49 -6.45 20.78
C SER A 25 14.16 -5.97 20.21
N LEU A 26 14.16 -5.24 19.09
CA LEU A 26 12.95 -4.78 18.42
C LEU A 26 12.26 -5.92 17.69
N ALA A 27 10.96 -6.08 17.89
CA ALA A 27 10.17 -7.12 17.26
C ALA A 27 8.83 -6.59 16.72
N SER A 28 8.16 -7.37 15.88
CA SER A 28 6.89 -6.97 15.27
C SER A 28 5.80 -6.62 16.29
N HIS A 29 5.83 -7.24 17.49
CA HIS A 29 4.83 -6.99 18.53
C HIS A 29 4.90 -5.54 19.08
N ASP A 30 6.07 -4.89 19.03
CA ASP A 30 6.23 -3.49 19.47
C ASP A 30 5.38 -2.54 18.60
N PHE A 31 5.36 -2.78 17.29
CA PHE A 31 4.57 -2.01 16.33
C PHE A 31 3.09 -2.37 16.38
N VAL A 32 2.76 -3.66 16.49
CA VAL A 32 1.37 -4.13 16.62
C VAL A 32 0.69 -3.52 17.85
N SER A 33 1.40 -3.51 18.98
CA SER A 33 0.90 -2.91 20.24
C SER A 33 0.66 -1.41 20.08
N PHE A 34 1.56 -0.71 19.38
CA PHE A 34 1.41 0.70 19.05
C PHE A 34 0.21 0.96 18.11
N PHE A 35 -0.01 0.12 17.09
CA PHE A 35 -1.16 0.27 16.20
C PHE A 35 -2.48 0.08 16.96
N HIS A 36 -2.57 -0.93 17.83
CA HIS A 36 -3.74 -1.13 18.69
C HIS A 36 -4.01 0.05 19.62
N SER A 37 -2.98 0.56 20.31
CA SER A 37 -3.17 1.68 21.24
C SER A 37 -3.43 3.02 20.55
N SER A 38 -3.01 3.16 19.29
CA SER A 38 -3.19 4.41 18.53
C SER A 38 -4.51 4.47 17.77
N ALA A 39 -5.09 3.32 17.37
CA ALA A 39 -6.25 3.27 16.48
C ALA A 39 -7.48 4.05 17.00
N SER A 40 -7.79 3.93 18.29
CA SER A 40 -8.94 4.62 18.90
C SER A 40 -8.81 6.14 18.90
N ASN A 41 -7.59 6.68 18.84
CA ASN A 41 -7.36 8.12 18.84
C ASN A 41 -7.79 8.79 17.53
N PHE A 42 -7.97 8.03 16.45
CA PHE A 42 -8.30 8.55 15.13
C PHE A 42 -9.74 8.26 14.69
N ILE A 43 -10.51 7.53 15.50
CA ILE A 43 -11.88 7.17 15.19
C ILE A 43 -12.81 7.86 16.19
N GLN A 44 -13.67 8.74 15.68
CA GLN A 44 -14.71 9.38 16.47
C GLN A 44 -16.06 8.75 16.10
N ILE A 45 -16.78 8.24 17.09
CA ILE A 45 -18.10 7.64 16.90
C ILE A 45 -19.16 8.62 17.41
N GLU A 46 -19.98 9.12 16.49
CA GLU A 46 -21.14 9.95 16.79
C GLU A 46 -22.41 9.09 16.79
N GLN A 47 -23.07 9.00 17.94
CA GLN A 47 -24.39 8.37 18.01
C GLN A 47 -25.45 9.33 17.47
N LYS A 48 -26.19 8.89 16.44
CA LYS A 48 -27.37 9.61 15.98
C LYS A 48 -28.56 9.28 16.88
N ALA A 49 -29.26 10.31 17.36
CA ALA A 49 -30.36 10.17 18.32
C ALA A 49 -31.53 9.27 17.86
N ASN A 50 -31.60 8.87 16.58
CA ASN A 50 -32.70 8.10 15.98
C ASN A 50 -32.23 6.97 15.03
N SER A 51 -30.99 6.48 15.11
CA SER A 51 -30.57 5.28 14.36
C SER A 51 -29.63 4.37 15.18
N ASP A 52 -29.84 3.06 15.10
CA ASP A 52 -28.99 2.05 15.76
C ASP A 52 -27.56 2.03 15.18
N LEU A 53 -27.36 2.64 14.00
CA LEU A 53 -26.05 2.79 13.37
C LEU A 53 -25.47 4.16 13.72
N GLY A 54 -24.38 4.17 14.51
CA GLY A 54 -23.57 5.36 14.74
C GLY A 54 -22.84 5.77 13.45
N SER A 55 -22.68 7.07 13.22
CA SER A 55 -21.74 7.54 12.19
C SER A 55 -20.34 7.60 12.77
N TYR A 56 -19.34 7.15 12.01
CA TYR A 56 -17.94 7.31 12.39
C TYR A 56 -17.26 8.38 11.53
N ASN A 57 -16.32 9.09 12.12
CA ASN A 57 -15.41 9.98 11.44
C ASN A 57 -13.98 9.50 11.69
N PHE A 58 -13.20 9.35 10.62
CA PHE A 58 -11.79 8.99 10.70
C PHE A 58 -10.93 10.24 10.47
N ASP A 59 -10.12 10.57 11.46
CA ASP A 59 -9.17 11.69 11.38
C ASP A 59 -7.92 11.27 10.60
N GLU A 60 -8.04 11.25 9.28
CA GLU A 60 -6.98 10.86 8.37
C GLU A 60 -5.70 11.70 8.55
N ARG A 61 -5.85 12.99 8.86
CA ARG A 61 -4.70 13.90 9.02
C ARG A 61 -3.89 13.54 10.26
N ASN A 62 -4.53 13.37 11.41
CA ASN A 62 -3.83 13.01 12.64
C ASN A 62 -3.35 11.56 12.60
N ALA A 63 -4.06 10.65 11.95
CA ALA A 63 -3.58 9.28 11.71
C ALA A 63 -2.29 9.27 10.88
N LYS A 64 -2.25 10.07 9.81
CA LYS A 64 -1.03 10.23 8.99
C LYS A 64 0.15 10.76 9.81
N HIS A 65 -0.06 11.84 10.56
CA HIS A 65 1.01 12.43 11.37
C HIS A 65 1.43 11.52 12.53
N GLY A 66 0.47 10.87 13.17
CA GLY A 66 0.67 10.05 14.36
C GLY A 66 1.23 8.67 14.07
N VAL A 67 0.94 8.08 12.91
CA VAL A 67 1.37 6.71 12.58
C VAL A 67 2.36 6.70 11.42
N ILE A 68 1.97 7.23 10.27
CA ILE A 68 2.74 7.11 9.03
C ILE A 68 4.06 7.87 9.12
N GLU A 69 4.03 9.14 9.55
CA GLU A 69 5.26 9.94 9.67
C GLU A 69 6.22 9.39 10.73
N LEU A 70 5.72 8.72 11.79
CA LEU A 70 6.58 8.08 12.78
C LEU A 70 7.28 6.85 12.20
N ILE A 71 6.56 6.02 11.47
CA ILE A 71 7.12 4.88 10.74
C ILE A 71 8.15 5.35 9.71
N GLU A 72 7.83 6.39 8.92
CA GLU A 72 8.75 6.98 7.95
C GLU A 72 10.03 7.47 8.64
N LYS A 73 9.92 8.14 9.79
CA LYS A 73 11.08 8.60 10.57
C LYS A 73 11.89 7.44 11.18
N PHE A 74 11.24 6.33 11.49
CA PHE A 74 11.92 5.14 11.99
C PHE A 74 12.73 4.46 10.86
N ILE A 75 12.11 4.28 9.69
CA ILE A 75 12.74 3.61 8.54
C ILE A 75 13.78 4.52 7.86
N CYS A 76 13.42 5.77 7.57
CA CYS A 76 14.21 6.68 6.73
C CYS A 76 15.09 7.65 7.54
N GLY A 77 14.94 7.69 8.87
CA GLY A 77 15.59 8.67 9.74
C GLY A 77 14.84 10.00 9.84
N ASP A 78 15.39 10.95 10.61
CA ASP A 78 14.69 12.21 10.95
C ASP A 78 14.34 13.08 9.73
N ASN A 79 15.13 12.98 8.66
CA ASN A 79 14.91 13.68 7.39
C ASN A 79 14.22 12.77 6.35
N SER A 80 13.15 12.08 6.75
CA SER A 80 12.45 11.10 5.92
C SER A 80 12.01 11.64 4.56
N GLN A 81 11.50 12.88 4.50
CA GLN A 81 11.06 13.50 3.24
C GLN A 81 12.20 13.63 2.23
N SER A 82 13.35 14.15 2.66
CA SER A 82 14.51 14.30 1.78
C SER A 82 15.05 12.94 1.31
N PHE A 83 15.04 11.93 2.20
CA PHE A 83 15.40 10.57 1.85
C PHE A 83 14.46 10.00 0.77
N LEU A 84 13.14 10.12 0.95
CA LEU A 84 12.13 9.66 0.01
C LEU A 84 12.19 10.42 -1.32
N GLU A 85 12.47 11.72 -1.31
CA GLU A 85 12.67 12.52 -2.54
C GLU A 85 13.91 12.06 -3.32
N ARG A 86 15.02 11.79 -2.62
CA ARG A 86 16.22 11.22 -3.25
C ARG A 86 15.95 9.85 -3.86
N LEU A 87 15.24 8.97 -3.15
CA LEU A 87 14.79 7.69 -3.70
C LEU A 87 13.93 7.88 -4.95
N LYS A 88 12.93 8.77 -4.91
CA LYS A 88 12.05 9.07 -6.05
C LYS A 88 12.82 9.63 -7.25
N SER A 89 13.83 10.47 -7.02
CA SER A 89 14.62 11.05 -8.11
C SER A 89 15.40 10.00 -8.91
N ARG A 90 15.69 8.84 -8.30
CA ARG A 90 16.30 7.68 -8.98
C ARG A 90 15.27 6.68 -9.51
N ALA A 91 13.99 6.84 -9.22
CA ALA A 91 12.95 5.96 -9.75
C ALA A 91 12.82 6.07 -11.29
N SER A 92 13.31 7.15 -11.92
CA SER A 92 13.42 7.22 -13.38
C SER A 92 14.49 6.28 -13.96
N GLU A 93 15.35 5.72 -13.11
CA GLU A 93 16.32 4.67 -13.45
C GLU A 93 15.78 3.27 -13.10
N ALA A 94 14.52 3.17 -12.65
CA ALA A 94 13.90 1.88 -12.35
C ALA A 94 13.63 1.10 -13.64
N SER A 95 13.75 -0.23 -13.56
CA SER A 95 13.41 -1.14 -14.65
C SER A 95 11.91 -1.20 -14.93
N VAL A 96 11.07 -0.75 -13.99
CA VAL A 96 9.60 -0.75 -14.07
C VAL A 96 9.07 0.67 -13.90
N CYS A 97 8.13 1.08 -14.75
CA CYS A 97 7.57 2.42 -14.74
C CYS A 97 6.66 2.66 -13.52
N GLY A 98 5.67 1.80 -13.27
CA GLY A 98 4.78 1.85 -12.11
C GLY A 98 3.96 3.14 -11.95
N ARG A 99 3.96 4.06 -12.93
CA ARG A 99 3.23 5.33 -12.84
C ARG A 99 1.74 5.07 -12.67
N VAL A 100 1.18 5.56 -11.57
CA VAL A 100 -0.26 5.51 -11.29
C VAL A 100 -1.01 6.48 -12.19
N PHE A 101 -2.10 6.02 -12.80
CA PHE A 101 -2.92 6.85 -13.68
C PHE A 101 -3.88 7.76 -12.92
N LYS A 102 -4.04 8.97 -13.46
CA LYS A 102 -5.09 9.90 -13.02
C LYS A 102 -6.35 9.75 -13.88
N ILE A 103 -7.48 10.19 -13.32
CA ILE A 103 -8.76 10.24 -14.04
C ILE A 103 -8.58 11.06 -15.31
N GLY A 104 -9.02 10.51 -16.44
CA GLY A 104 -8.94 11.18 -17.74
C GLY A 104 -7.62 10.99 -18.48
N GLU A 105 -6.59 10.37 -17.88
CA GLU A 105 -5.33 10.11 -18.57
C GLU A 105 -5.49 8.96 -19.60
N PRO A 106 -4.89 9.07 -20.80
CA PRO A 106 -4.93 8.00 -21.78
C PRO A 106 -3.99 6.84 -21.42
N THR A 107 -4.52 5.62 -21.55
CA THR A 107 -3.82 4.34 -21.38
C THR A 107 -3.79 3.57 -22.69
N TYR A 108 -2.77 2.72 -22.89
CA TYR A 108 -2.55 1.98 -24.13
C TYR A 108 -2.34 0.50 -23.83
N SER A 109 -3.18 -0.36 -24.40
CA SER A 109 -3.04 -1.83 -24.28
C SER A 109 -2.71 -2.44 -25.65
N CYS A 110 -1.74 -3.36 -25.72
CA CYS A 110 -1.30 -3.99 -26.96
C CYS A 110 -1.95 -5.37 -27.11
N ARG A 111 -2.82 -5.54 -28.10
CA ARG A 111 -3.57 -6.80 -28.28
C ARG A 111 -2.69 -8.00 -28.65
N GLU A 112 -1.50 -7.74 -29.17
CA GLU A 112 -0.58 -8.77 -29.62
C GLU A 112 0.39 -9.20 -28.52
N CYS A 113 0.74 -8.30 -27.61
CA CYS A 113 1.83 -8.49 -26.66
C CYS A 113 1.38 -8.59 -25.21
N SER A 114 0.23 -8.02 -24.84
CA SER A 114 -0.29 -8.11 -23.49
C SER A 114 -0.57 -9.57 -23.10
N MET A 115 -0.25 -9.91 -21.85
CA MET A 115 -0.58 -11.22 -21.27
C MET A 115 -2.09 -11.34 -21.03
N ASP A 116 -2.73 -10.28 -20.57
CA ASP A 116 -4.17 -10.19 -20.37
C ASP A 116 -4.72 -8.78 -20.72
N PRO A 117 -6.06 -8.57 -20.71
CA PRO A 117 -6.67 -7.29 -21.08
C PRO A 117 -6.40 -6.12 -20.11
N THR A 118 -5.84 -6.38 -18.93
CA THR A 118 -5.54 -5.37 -17.91
C THR A 118 -4.18 -4.71 -18.12
N CYS A 119 -3.29 -5.33 -18.91
CA CYS A 119 -1.95 -4.78 -19.17
C CYS A 119 -2.02 -3.47 -19.97
N VAL A 120 -1.46 -2.40 -19.42
CA VAL A 120 -1.55 -1.03 -19.91
C VAL A 120 -0.24 -0.25 -19.78
N LEU A 121 0.02 0.58 -20.78
CA LEU A 121 1.12 1.53 -20.82
C LEU A 121 0.62 2.96 -20.64
N CYS A 122 1.41 3.79 -19.96
CA CYS A 122 1.23 5.24 -20.01
C CYS A 122 1.66 5.81 -21.36
N SER A 123 1.21 7.03 -21.66
CA SER A 123 1.56 7.73 -22.90
C SER A 123 3.06 7.82 -23.19
N SER A 124 3.90 8.03 -22.18
CA SER A 124 5.35 8.13 -22.37
C SER A 124 5.93 6.78 -22.78
N CYS A 125 5.59 5.72 -22.04
CA CYS A 125 6.10 4.37 -22.28
C CYS A 125 5.64 3.83 -23.63
N PHE A 126 4.37 4.02 -23.99
CA PHE A 126 3.83 3.59 -25.27
C PHE A 126 4.56 4.25 -26.46
N LYS A 127 4.80 5.56 -26.40
CA LYS A 127 5.48 6.29 -27.48
C LYS A 127 6.93 5.82 -27.69
N LYS A 128 7.57 5.31 -26.64
CA LYS A 128 8.97 4.87 -26.61
C LYS A 128 9.12 3.35 -26.63
N SER A 129 8.05 2.60 -26.91
CA SER A 129 8.08 1.13 -27.02
C SER A 129 7.74 0.67 -28.43
N SER A 130 8.08 -0.58 -28.75
CA SER A 130 7.73 -1.22 -30.03
C SER A 130 6.21 -1.33 -30.21
N HIS A 131 5.44 -1.35 -29.11
CA HIS A 131 3.98 -1.52 -29.11
C HIS A 131 3.21 -0.47 -29.90
N ARG A 132 3.80 0.70 -30.18
CA ARG A 132 3.23 1.71 -31.09
C ARG A 132 3.06 1.22 -32.53
N LEU A 133 3.78 0.17 -32.92
CA LEU A 133 3.76 -0.44 -34.24
C LEU A 133 2.83 -1.67 -34.30
N HIS A 134 2.24 -2.07 -33.17
CA HIS A 134 1.31 -3.20 -33.07
C HIS A 134 -0.15 -2.73 -33.09
N LYS A 135 -1.09 -3.69 -33.09
CA LYS A 135 -2.51 -3.45 -32.86
C LYS A 135 -2.75 -3.15 -31.39
N TYR A 136 -2.96 -1.87 -31.08
CA TYR A 136 -3.25 -1.41 -29.73
C TYR A 136 -4.68 -0.87 -29.59
N LYS A 137 -5.12 -0.72 -28.34
CA LYS A 137 -6.34 -0.01 -27.94
C LYS A 137 -5.95 1.13 -27.02
N MET A 138 -6.42 2.34 -27.31
CA MET A 138 -6.36 3.47 -26.39
C MET A 138 -7.66 3.50 -25.57
N SER A 139 -7.52 3.69 -24.26
CA SER A 139 -8.63 3.88 -23.33
C SER A 139 -8.37 5.12 -22.47
N THR A 140 -9.41 5.64 -21.84
CA THR A 140 -9.29 6.71 -20.84
C THR A 140 -9.34 6.07 -19.45
N SER A 141 -8.36 6.36 -18.60
CA SER A 141 -8.35 5.86 -17.23
C SER A 141 -9.48 6.48 -16.41
N GLY A 142 -10.18 5.63 -15.64
CA GLY A 142 -11.13 6.05 -14.62
C GLY A 142 -10.47 6.57 -13.33
N GLY A 143 -9.13 6.61 -13.28
CA GLY A 143 -8.34 6.82 -12.07
C GLY A 143 -7.93 5.50 -11.43
N GLY A 144 -6.69 5.44 -10.93
CA GLY A 144 -6.12 4.19 -10.41
C GLY A 144 -5.51 3.30 -11.51
N GLY A 145 -4.93 2.17 -11.09
CA GLY A 145 -4.06 1.34 -11.93
C GLY A 145 -2.70 1.99 -12.19
N CYS A 146 -1.73 1.19 -12.66
CA CYS A 146 -0.37 1.66 -12.94
C CYS A 146 0.13 1.18 -14.31
N CYS A 147 1.18 1.83 -14.80
CA CYS A 147 1.82 1.47 -16.06
C CYS A 147 2.70 0.23 -15.90
N ASP A 148 2.44 -0.81 -16.70
CA ASP A 148 3.11 -2.11 -16.64
C ASP A 148 4.40 -2.17 -17.48
N CYS A 149 4.89 -1.03 -17.95
CA CYS A 149 6.15 -0.97 -18.68
C CYS A 149 7.28 -1.45 -17.77
N GLY A 150 8.03 -2.46 -18.21
CA GLY A 150 9.14 -3.07 -17.48
C GLY A 150 8.77 -4.31 -16.68
N ASP A 151 7.47 -4.57 -16.50
CA ASP A 151 7.01 -5.81 -15.86
C ASP A 151 7.01 -6.96 -16.87
N SER A 152 7.92 -7.92 -16.71
CA SER A 152 8.01 -9.08 -17.60
C SER A 152 6.79 -9.99 -17.54
N GLU A 153 6.01 -9.96 -16.46
CA GLU A 153 4.82 -10.81 -16.31
C GLU A 153 3.60 -10.22 -17.03
N ALA A 154 3.61 -8.93 -17.36
CA ALA A 154 2.53 -8.27 -18.09
C ALA A 154 2.62 -8.43 -19.63
N TRP A 155 3.79 -8.81 -20.17
CA TRP A 155 4.03 -8.80 -21.62
C TRP A 155 4.68 -10.09 -22.12
N LYS A 156 4.11 -10.67 -23.19
CA LYS A 156 4.65 -11.83 -23.92
C LYS A 156 6.01 -11.55 -24.56
N ARG A 157 6.27 -10.29 -24.93
CA ARG A 157 7.49 -9.80 -25.56
C ARG A 157 7.59 -8.28 -25.40
N ASP A 158 8.80 -7.75 -25.53
CA ASP A 158 9.11 -6.32 -25.42
C ASP A 158 8.52 -5.66 -24.15
N PRO A 159 8.84 -6.17 -22.94
CA PRO A 159 8.21 -5.69 -21.71
C PRO A 159 8.55 -4.23 -21.40
N SER A 160 9.69 -3.73 -21.87
CA SER A 160 10.19 -2.40 -21.55
C SER A 160 10.16 -1.45 -22.76
N CYS A 161 9.94 -0.16 -22.50
CA CYS A 161 10.25 0.91 -23.46
C CYS A 161 11.75 1.26 -23.41
N GLU A 162 12.20 2.12 -24.31
CA GLU A 162 13.61 2.57 -24.38
C GLU A 162 14.13 3.10 -23.03
N GLU A 163 13.32 3.84 -22.26
CA GLU A 163 13.72 4.40 -20.95
C GLU A 163 13.82 3.35 -19.84
N HIS A 164 12.94 2.35 -19.86
CA HIS A 164 12.89 1.30 -18.82
C HIS A 164 13.59 0.01 -19.26
N SER A 165 14.30 0.04 -20.40
CA SER A 165 15.15 -1.06 -20.88
C SER A 165 16.61 -0.95 -20.40
N ALA A 166 16.99 0.24 -19.94
CA ALA A 166 18.35 0.56 -19.54
C ALA A 166 18.61 0.12 -18.09
N ILE A 167 18.97 -1.15 -17.89
CA ILE A 167 19.72 -1.53 -16.70
C ILE A 167 21.18 -1.14 -16.97
N ILE A 168 21.72 -0.16 -16.25
CA ILE A 168 23.17 -0.04 -16.05
C ILE A 168 23.44 -0.83 -14.76
N PRO A 169 24.05 -2.04 -14.82
CA PRO A 169 24.31 -2.87 -13.65
C PRO A 169 25.17 -2.16 -12.59
N GLU A 170 25.96 -1.14 -12.98
CA GLU A 170 26.77 -0.33 -12.08
C GLU A 170 25.95 0.61 -11.17
N ILE A 171 24.65 0.82 -11.43
CA ILE A 171 23.78 1.70 -10.59
C ILE A 171 23.12 0.93 -9.43
N LEU A 172 23.16 -0.41 -9.45
CA LEU A 172 22.64 -1.26 -8.37
C LEU A 172 23.41 -1.09 -7.05
N ASP A 173 24.58 -0.45 -7.06
CA ASP A 173 25.27 0.01 -5.85
C ASP A 173 24.66 1.34 -5.35
N SER A 174 23.33 1.39 -5.28
CA SER A 174 22.60 2.57 -4.86
C SER A 174 22.79 2.74 -3.34
N THR A 175 23.85 3.47 -2.98
CA THR A 175 24.24 3.92 -1.63
C THR A 175 23.14 4.69 -0.86
N ILE A 176 21.92 4.79 -1.40
CA ILE A 176 20.80 5.45 -0.75
C ILE A 176 20.16 4.52 0.29
N VAL A 177 19.86 3.27 -0.06
CA VAL A 177 19.28 2.31 0.88
C VAL A 177 20.42 1.61 1.60
N THR A 178 20.48 1.79 2.92
CA THR A 178 21.46 1.10 3.78
C THR A 178 20.87 -0.19 4.36
N ASP A 179 21.72 -1.11 4.82
CA ASP A 179 21.29 -2.31 5.58
C ASP A 179 20.37 -1.99 6.75
N LYS A 180 20.55 -0.80 7.36
CA LYS A 180 19.67 -0.34 8.43
C LYS A 180 18.27 -0.05 7.91
N ASN A 181 18.15 0.67 6.78
CA ASN A 181 16.85 0.98 6.19
C ASN A 181 16.12 -0.31 5.79
N ASP A 182 16.84 -1.26 5.21
CA ASP A 182 16.29 -2.54 4.75
C ASP A 182 15.74 -3.36 5.93
N LYS A 183 16.55 -3.58 6.98
CA LYS A 183 16.11 -4.28 8.19
C LYS A 183 14.96 -3.59 8.91
N CYS A 184 15.00 -2.26 9.04
CA CYS A 184 13.88 -1.50 9.62
C CYS A 184 12.60 -1.72 8.81
N SER A 185 12.70 -1.66 7.47
CA SER A 185 11.56 -1.86 6.57
C SER A 185 10.98 -3.25 6.73
N GLU A 186 11.82 -4.29 6.72
CA GLU A 186 11.39 -5.68 6.88
C GLU A 186 10.58 -5.90 8.17
N ILE A 187 11.09 -5.40 9.31
CA ILE A 187 10.41 -5.53 10.61
C ILE A 187 9.05 -4.84 10.59
N VAL A 188 9.00 -3.60 10.08
CA VAL A 188 7.79 -2.80 10.02
C VAL A 188 6.77 -3.42 9.07
N PHE A 189 7.16 -3.83 7.86
CA PHE A 189 6.25 -4.44 6.90
C PHE A 189 5.65 -5.74 7.44
N LYS A 190 6.46 -6.61 8.06
CA LYS A 190 5.94 -7.80 8.74
C LYS A 190 4.93 -7.45 9.83
N ALA A 191 5.21 -6.41 10.62
CA ALA A 191 4.28 -5.97 11.66
C ALA A 191 2.96 -5.42 11.10
N ILE A 192 3.02 -4.60 10.04
CA ILE A 192 1.84 -4.07 9.35
C ILE A 192 1.01 -5.21 8.78
N LEU A 193 1.64 -6.14 8.05
CA LEU A 193 0.94 -7.29 7.46
C LEU A 193 0.29 -8.15 8.55
N ASN A 194 1.02 -8.48 9.61
CA ASN A 194 0.48 -9.23 10.75
C ASN A 194 -0.71 -8.51 11.41
N TYR A 195 -0.62 -7.19 11.57
CA TYR A 195 -1.70 -6.39 12.12
C TYR A 195 -2.93 -6.40 11.20
N CYS A 196 -2.73 -6.18 9.90
CA CYS A 196 -3.80 -6.22 8.90
C CYS A 196 -4.47 -7.60 8.87
N VAL A 197 -3.70 -8.70 8.81
CA VAL A 197 -4.26 -10.06 8.78
C VAL A 197 -5.10 -10.32 10.03
N LYS A 198 -4.59 -10.01 11.23
CA LYS A 198 -5.32 -10.25 12.48
C LYS A 198 -6.59 -9.41 12.63
N ASN A 199 -6.60 -8.17 12.15
CA ASN A 199 -7.73 -7.26 12.34
C ASN A 199 -8.72 -7.24 11.17
N LEU A 200 -8.30 -7.65 9.97
CA LEU A 200 -9.15 -7.79 8.79
C LEU A 200 -9.66 -9.22 8.60
N GLN A 201 -9.25 -10.16 9.45
CA GLN A 201 -9.88 -11.48 9.56
C GLN A 201 -11.34 -11.30 9.99
N ILE A 202 -12.25 -11.45 9.03
CA ILE A 202 -13.66 -11.66 9.32
C ILE A 202 -13.79 -13.10 9.81
N GLN A 203 -13.95 -13.31 11.12
CA GLN A 203 -14.36 -14.61 11.64
C GLN A 203 -15.73 -14.96 11.02
N SER A 204 -15.81 -16.09 10.32
CA SER A 204 -17.02 -16.52 9.61
C SER A 204 -18.18 -16.92 10.54
N ASP A 205 -17.97 -16.95 11.86
CA ASP A 205 -18.91 -17.53 12.81
C ASP A 205 -19.00 -16.82 14.18
N SER A 206 -18.55 -15.57 14.33
CA SER A 206 -18.40 -15.03 15.68
C SER A 206 -19.39 -13.90 16.01
N SER A 207 -20.48 -14.34 16.64
CA SER A 207 -21.07 -13.62 17.78
C SER A 207 -19.95 -13.27 18.77
N LEU A 208 -19.99 -12.05 19.30
CA LEU A 208 -18.95 -11.36 20.10
C LEU A 208 -18.51 -12.06 21.42
N ALA A 209 -18.84 -13.34 21.63
CA ALA A 209 -18.75 -14.03 22.92
C ALA A 209 -17.59 -15.03 23.06
N GLU A 210 -16.86 -15.39 22.00
CA GLU A 210 -15.88 -16.48 22.06
C GLU A 210 -14.48 -16.03 21.61
N LEU A 211 -13.87 -15.14 22.40
CA LEU A 211 -12.40 -14.97 22.43
C LEU A 211 -11.79 -16.09 23.30
N GLY A 212 -11.98 -17.34 22.87
CA GLY A 212 -11.27 -18.51 23.38
C GLY A 212 -10.11 -18.84 22.44
N GLU A 213 -8.93 -19.06 23.02
CA GLU A 213 -7.74 -19.51 22.29
C GLU A 213 -7.99 -20.91 21.69
N SER A 214 -8.14 -21.00 20.37
CA SER A 214 -7.95 -22.26 19.65
C SER A 214 -7.10 -22.02 18.41
N GLU A 215 -5.90 -22.61 18.44
CA GLU A 215 -5.03 -22.82 17.29
C GLU A 215 -5.70 -23.86 16.38
N ASP A 216 -6.29 -23.45 15.26
CA ASP A 216 -6.71 -24.38 14.22
C ASP A 216 -6.25 -23.93 12.82
N GLU A 217 -5.90 -24.94 12.03
CA GLU A 217 -5.04 -24.92 10.84
C GLU A 217 -5.48 -23.98 9.70
N ASP A 218 -4.47 -23.43 9.02
CA ASP A 218 -4.50 -22.48 7.90
C ASP A 218 -5.51 -22.82 6.78
N VAL A 219 -6.77 -22.41 6.93
CA VAL A 219 -7.75 -22.32 5.84
C VAL A 219 -8.05 -20.84 5.57
N TYR A 220 -7.26 -20.24 4.69
CA TYR A 220 -7.54 -18.88 4.22
C TYR A 220 -8.57 -18.90 3.10
N CYS A 221 -9.67 -18.18 3.27
CA CYS A 221 -10.62 -17.86 2.19
C CYS A 221 -10.50 -16.38 1.84
N THR A 222 -10.33 -16.06 0.55
CA THR A 222 -10.43 -14.69 0.04
C THR A 222 -11.88 -14.38 -0.30
N ILE A 223 -12.50 -13.49 0.47
CA ILE A 223 -13.85 -12.99 0.18
C ILE A 223 -13.71 -11.62 -0.47
N LEU A 224 -14.18 -11.50 -1.71
CA LEU A 224 -14.22 -10.23 -2.44
C LEU A 224 -15.50 -9.47 -2.01
N TYR A 225 -15.35 -8.41 -1.21
CA TYR A 225 -16.47 -7.55 -0.85
C TYR A 225 -16.73 -6.57 -2.00
N ASN A 226 -17.94 -6.63 -2.55
CA ASN A 226 -18.40 -5.67 -3.55
C ASN A 226 -18.68 -4.34 -2.84
N ASP A 227 -18.10 -3.24 -3.30
CA ASP A 227 -18.37 -1.93 -2.69
C ASP A 227 -19.85 -1.54 -2.92
N GLU A 228 -20.43 -0.72 -2.04
CA GLU A 228 -21.83 -0.28 -2.18
C GLU A 228 -22.07 0.60 -3.42
N THR A 229 -21.00 0.95 -4.13
CA THR A 229 -21.01 1.84 -5.29
C THR A 229 -21.11 1.10 -6.63
N HIS A 230 -20.68 -0.15 -6.71
CA HIS A 230 -20.69 -0.96 -7.93
C HIS A 230 -21.47 -2.25 -7.67
N THR A 231 -22.25 -2.71 -8.64
CA THR A 231 -22.93 -4.01 -8.55
C THR A 231 -22.03 -5.10 -9.13
N PHE A 232 -22.12 -6.33 -8.62
CA PHE A 232 -21.37 -7.49 -9.13
C PHE A 232 -21.49 -7.63 -10.66
N GLU A 233 -22.67 -7.38 -11.22
CA GLU A 233 -22.91 -7.40 -12.67
C GLU A 233 -22.12 -6.30 -13.41
N GLN A 234 -22.00 -5.09 -12.87
CA GLN A 234 -21.20 -4.02 -13.49
C GLN A 234 -19.70 -4.34 -13.57
N VAL A 235 -19.20 -5.17 -12.64
CA VAL A 235 -17.81 -5.62 -12.61
C VAL A 235 -17.58 -6.80 -13.56
N CYS A 236 -18.51 -7.77 -13.61
CA CYS A 236 -18.35 -8.97 -14.45
C CYS A 236 -18.62 -8.74 -15.95
N PHE A 237 -19.51 -7.82 -16.33
CA PHE A 237 -19.86 -7.60 -17.75
C PHE A 237 -18.92 -6.64 -18.51
N LYS A 238 -17.81 -6.21 -17.89
CA LYS A 238 -16.76 -5.41 -18.55
C LYS A 238 -15.49 -6.20 -18.90
N ILE A 239 -15.52 -7.53 -18.77
CA ILE A 239 -14.48 -8.44 -19.28
C ILE A 239 -14.77 -8.80 -20.73
#